data_AF-A0A7C7E485-F1
#
_entry.id   AF-A0A7C7E485-F1
#
_cell.length_a   1.000
_cell.length_b   1.000
_cell.length_c   1.000
_cell.angle_alpha   90.00
_cell.angle_beta   90.00
_cell.angle_gamma   90.00
#
_symmetry.space_group_name_H-M   'P 1'
#
loop_
_entity.id
_entity.type
_entity.pdbx_description
1 polymer ?
#
loop_
_entity_poly.entity_id
_entity_poly.type
_entity_poly.pdbx_seq_one_letter_code
_entity_poly.pdbx_strand_id
1 'polypeptide(L)'
;MGKIKQFCLSRASMTVWICLLTLTAVVFSNCYAIFPRAIGVFARADRLVPVYRVETKEKKVAISFDAAWGSDITPKLLEILKKQNVKTTFFLVKFWMDKNPDMTRR
;
A
#
# COMPACT_ATOMS: atom_id res chain seq x y z
N MET A 1 29.78 -1.98 -66.05
CA MET A 1 29.85 -0.60 -65.52
C MET A 1 28.57 -0.28 -64.75
N GLY A 2 28.54 -0.54 -63.44
CA GLY A 2 27.43 -0.16 -62.56
C GLY A 2 27.77 1.13 -61.84
N LYS A 3 27.04 2.22 -62.11
CA LYS A 3 27.21 3.49 -61.38
C LYS A 3 26.62 3.34 -59.99
N ILE A 4 27.48 3.26 -58.98
CA ILE A 4 27.11 3.39 -57.57
C ILE A 4 26.61 4.84 -57.38
N LYS A 5 25.31 5.02 -57.11
CA LYS A 5 24.76 6.33 -56.73
C LYS A 5 25.31 6.68 -55.35
N GLN A 6 26.30 7.56 -55.29
CA GLN A 6 26.71 8.18 -54.04
C GLN A 6 25.53 9.01 -53.51
N PHE A 7 24.97 8.56 -52.39
CA PHE A 7 23.92 9.26 -51.67
C PHE A 7 24.57 10.44 -50.93
N CYS A 8 24.71 11.59 -51.61
CA CYS A 8 25.21 12.81 -50.99
C CYS A 8 24.16 13.39 -50.04
N LEU A 9 24.30 13.14 -48.73
CA LEU A 9 23.59 13.93 -47.74
C LEU A 9 24.09 15.38 -47.81
N SER A 10 23.19 16.34 -48.00
CA SER A 10 23.56 17.75 -47.86
C SER A 10 23.97 18.04 -46.41
N ARG A 11 24.87 19.00 -46.20
CA ARG A 11 25.30 19.42 -44.84
C ARG A 11 24.10 19.77 -43.95
N ALA A 12 23.05 20.38 -44.52
CA ALA A 12 21.82 20.70 -43.81
C ALA A 12 21.03 19.45 -43.41
N SER A 13 20.94 18.46 -44.30
CA SER A 13 20.29 17.18 -44.01
C SER A 13 21.03 16.41 -42.91
N MET A 14 22.37 16.45 -42.89
CA MET A 14 23.17 15.85 -41.82
C MET A 14 22.96 16.55 -40.48
N THR A 15 22.91 17.89 -40.47
CA THR A 15 22.60 18.67 -39.25
C THR A 15 21.21 18.33 -38.70
N VAL A 16 20.20 18.20 -39.56
CA VAL A 16 18.84 17.83 -39.14
C VAL A 16 18.79 16.45 -38.49
N TRP A 17 19.49 15.46 -39.06
CA TRP A 17 19.56 14.12 -38.47
C TRP A 17 20.28 14.10 -37.13
N ILE A 18 21.35 14.88 -36.97
CA ILE A 18 22.06 15.02 -35.70
C ILE A 18 21.14 15.67 -34.65
N CYS A 19 20.42 16.73 -35.00
CA CYS A 19 19.47 17.38 -34.09
C CYS A 19 18.31 16.45 -33.68
N LEU A 20 17.83 15.61 -34.60
CA LEU A 20 16.81 14.61 -34.29
C LEU A 20 17.34 13.54 -33.33
N LEU A 21 18.57 13.05 -33.55
CA LEU A 21 19.21 12.06 -32.69
C LEU A 21 19.52 12.60 -31.29
N THR A 22 19.94 13.87 -31.18
CA THR A 22 20.18 14.49 -29.87
C THR A 22 18.86 14.72 -29.12
N LEU A 23 17.81 15.15 -29.83
CA LEU A 23 16.47 15.31 -29.23
C LEU A 23 15.91 13.98 -28.73
N THR A 24 16.01 12.91 -29.52
CA THR A 24 15.53 11.58 -29.10
C THR A 24 16.31 11.04 -27.91
N ALA A 25 17.63 11.23 -27.87
CA ALA A 25 18.46 10.83 -26.72
C ALA A 25 18.08 11.57 -25.44
N VAL A 26 17.82 12.88 -25.52
CA VAL A 26 17.37 13.68 -24.38
C VAL A 26 15.99 13.25 -23.90
N VAL A 27 15.03 13.03 -24.82
CA VAL A 27 13.70 12.54 -24.47
C VAL A 27 13.78 11.15 -23.82
N PHE A 28 14.58 10.24 -24.38
CA PHE A 28 14.77 8.90 -23.84
C PHE A 28 15.39 8.92 -22.44
N SER A 29 16.43 9.73 -22.21
CA SER A 29 17.06 9.89 -20.89
C SER A 29 16.08 10.42 -19.85
N ASN A 30 15.25 11.41 -20.22
CA ASN A 30 14.23 11.96 -19.32
C ASN A 30 13.12 10.94 -19.05
N CYS A 31 12.68 10.19 -20.06
CA CYS A 31 11.73 9.09 -19.88
C CYS A 31 12.29 8.01 -18.95
N TYR A 32 13.55 7.59 -19.11
CA TYR A 32 14.16 6.57 -18.26
C TYR A 32 14.24 7.00 -16.78
N ALA A 33 14.44 8.29 -16.52
CA ALA A 33 14.49 8.83 -15.17
C ALA A 33 13.12 9.10 -14.52
N ILE A 34 12.10 9.40 -15.33
CA ILE A 34 10.76 9.83 -14.85
C ILE A 34 9.77 8.67 -14.85
N PHE A 35 9.82 7.79 -15.85
CA PHE A 35 8.86 6.70 -16.06
C PHE A 35 8.77 5.70 -14.88
N PRO A 36 9.87 5.20 -14.29
CA PRO A 36 9.76 4.28 -13.14
C PRO A 36 9.17 4.94 -11.89
N ARG A 37 9.37 6.26 -11.71
CA ARG A 37 8.77 7.02 -10.59
C ARG A 37 7.27 7.21 -10.78
N ALA A 38 6.84 7.48 -12.01
CA ALA A 38 5.43 7.59 -12.35
C ALA A 38 4.69 6.27 -12.15
N ILE A 39 5.30 5.15 -12.55
CA ILE A 39 4.73 3.80 -12.31
C ILE A 39 4.54 3.56 -10.82
N GLY A 40 5.49 3.89 -9.94
CA GLY A 40 5.30 3.68 -8.49
C GLY A 40 4.12 4.44 -7.87
N VAL A 41 3.74 5.59 -8.44
CA VAL A 41 2.62 6.42 -7.96
C VAL A 41 1.29 5.98 -8.57
N PHE A 42 1.28 5.62 -9.86
CA PHE A 42 0.06 5.28 -10.60
C PHE A 42 -0.23 3.78 -10.68
N ALA A 43 0.78 2.92 -10.49
CA ALA A 43 0.55 1.51 -10.27
C ALA A 43 -0.17 1.39 -8.94
N ARG A 44 -1.45 1.01 -9.00
CA ARG A 44 -2.15 0.43 -7.86
C ARG A 44 -1.40 -0.85 -7.48
N ALA A 45 -0.37 -0.72 -6.67
CA ALA A 45 -0.06 -1.79 -5.74
C ALA A 45 -1.33 -1.97 -4.92
N ASP A 46 -1.82 -3.21 -4.81
CA ASP A 46 -2.91 -3.57 -3.89
C ASP A 46 -2.43 -3.32 -2.47
N ARG A 47 -2.46 -2.05 -2.07
CA ARG A 47 -2.00 -1.60 -0.77
C ARG A 47 -3.07 -2.00 0.21
N LEU A 48 -2.76 -2.97 1.05
CA LEU A 48 -3.55 -3.26 2.22
C LEU A 48 -3.57 -2.02 3.12
N VAL A 49 -4.78 -1.52 3.37
CA VAL A 49 -5.02 -0.44 4.33
C VAL A 49 -5.70 -1.02 5.57
N PRO A 50 -5.44 -0.49 6.78
CA PRO A 50 -6.11 -0.98 7.97
C PRO A 50 -7.63 -0.79 7.88
N VAL A 51 -8.38 -1.76 8.39
CA VAL A 51 -9.85 -1.70 8.42
C VAL A 51 -10.28 -0.97 9.69
N TYR A 52 -10.69 0.29 9.53
CA TYR A 52 -11.20 1.11 10.63
C TYR A 52 -12.73 1.02 10.77
N ARG A 53 -13.42 0.70 9.68
CA ARG A 53 -14.88 0.53 9.61
C ARG A 53 -15.24 -0.27 8.38
N VAL A 54 -16.43 -0.85 8.41
CA VAL A 54 -17.04 -1.49 7.24
C VAL A 54 -18.29 -0.71 6.85
N GLU A 55 -18.54 -0.63 5.55
CA GLU A 55 -19.79 -0.08 5.06
C GLU A 55 -20.91 -1.10 5.31
N THR A 56 -21.98 -0.66 5.96
CA THR A 56 -23.16 -1.48 6.20
C THR A 56 -24.40 -0.61 6.31
N LYS A 57 -25.54 -1.14 5.83
CA LYS A 57 -26.86 -0.52 6.00
C LYS A 57 -27.49 -0.85 7.36
N GLU A 58 -26.95 -1.85 8.05
CA GLU A 58 -27.44 -2.28 9.35
C GLU A 58 -26.94 -1.33 10.45
N LYS A 59 -27.80 -1.02 11.43
CA LYS A 59 -27.43 -0.21 12.60
C LYS A 59 -26.63 -1.07 13.60
N LYS A 60 -25.39 -1.40 13.25
CA LYS A 60 -24.48 -2.24 14.05
C LYS A 60 -23.21 -1.48 14.41
N VAL A 61 -22.66 -1.82 15.58
CA VAL A 61 -21.35 -1.38 16.04
C VAL A 61 -20.54 -2.61 16.46
N ALA A 62 -19.24 -2.60 16.17
CA ALA A 62 -18.30 -3.58 16.69
C ALA A 62 -17.52 -2.95 17.84
N ILE A 63 -17.44 -3.65 18.98
CA ILE A 63 -16.68 -3.21 20.14
C ILE A 63 -15.44 -4.10 20.23
N SER A 64 -14.27 -3.49 20.44
CA SER A 64 -13.03 -4.19 20.71
C SER A 64 -12.28 -3.55 21.88
N PHE A 65 -11.46 -4.33 22.57
CA PHE A 65 -10.69 -3.92 23.74
C PHE A 65 -9.21 -4.25 23.57
N ASP A 66 -8.34 -3.29 23.89
CA ASP A 66 -6.90 -3.53 24.01
C ASP A 66 -6.59 -3.90 25.46
N ALA A 67 -6.21 -5.16 25.69
CA ALA A 67 -5.89 -5.66 27.02
C ALA A 67 -4.38 -5.64 27.23
N ALA A 68 -3.91 -4.52 27.79
CA ALA A 68 -2.55 -4.38 28.28
C ALA A 68 -2.46 -4.33 29.81
N TRP A 69 -3.51 -3.88 30.50
CA TRP A 69 -3.57 -3.70 31.96
C TRP A 69 -5.00 -3.94 32.47
N GLY A 70 -5.25 -3.77 33.77
CA GLY A 70 -6.62 -3.80 34.33
C GLY A 70 -7.27 -5.19 34.42
N SER A 71 -6.49 -6.23 34.72
CA SER A 71 -7.01 -7.61 34.84
C SER A 71 -7.98 -7.79 36.01
N ASP A 72 -7.96 -6.88 36.99
CA ASP A 72 -8.88 -6.82 38.13
C ASP A 72 -10.32 -6.47 37.72
N ILE A 73 -10.51 -5.61 36.72
CA ILE A 73 -11.84 -5.18 36.23
C ILE A 73 -12.35 -6.12 35.13
N THR A 74 -11.45 -6.84 34.45
CA THR A 74 -11.79 -7.69 33.30
C THR A 74 -12.88 -8.74 33.60
N PRO A 75 -12.93 -9.42 34.76
CA PRO A 75 -14.00 -10.35 35.09
C PRO A 75 -15.40 -9.69 35.08
N LYS A 76 -15.52 -8.51 35.70
CA LYS A 76 -16.78 -7.76 35.73
C LYS A 76 -17.18 -7.30 34.32
N LEU A 77 -16.22 -6.88 33.50
CA LEU A 77 -16.46 -6.54 32.10
C LEU A 77 -17.00 -7.75 31.32
N LEU A 78 -16.39 -8.94 31.46
CA LEU A 78 -16.83 -10.17 30.80
C LEU A 78 -18.24 -10.59 31.25
N GLU A 79 -18.55 -10.45 32.55
CA GLU A 79 -19.90 -10.71 33.08
C GLU A 79 -20.95 -9.78 32.47
N ILE A 80 -20.65 -8.48 32.33
CA ILE A 80 -21.55 -7.51 31.70
C ILE A 80 -21.78 -7.88 30.24
N LEU A 81 -20.71 -8.15 29.49
CA LEU A 81 -20.80 -8.54 28.07
C LEU A 81 -21.64 -9.81 27.89
N LYS A 82 -21.44 -10.81 28.75
CA LYS A 82 -22.22 -12.05 28.75
C LYS A 82 -23.69 -11.80 29.09
N LYS A 83 -23.97 -10.98 30.11
CA LYS A 83 -25.35 -10.61 30.51
C LYS A 83 -26.09 -9.89 29.38
N GLN A 84 -25.41 -9.04 28.63
CA GLN A 84 -25.97 -8.32 27.48
C GLN A 84 -25.93 -9.13 26.17
N ASN A 85 -25.41 -10.37 26.20
CA ASN A 85 -25.22 -11.22 25.03
C ASN A 85 -24.44 -10.54 23.89
N VAL A 86 -23.40 -9.78 24.25
CA VAL A 86 -22.56 -9.04 23.31
C VAL A 86 -21.29 -9.84 23.02
N LYS A 87 -21.04 -10.09 21.73
CA LYS A 87 -19.74 -10.60 21.25
C LYS A 87 -18.80 -9.44 20.95
N THR A 88 -17.54 -9.58 21.34
CA THR A 88 -16.51 -8.55 21.21
C THR A 88 -15.14 -9.18 20.93
N THR A 89 -14.18 -8.37 20.53
CA THR A 89 -12.79 -8.80 20.26
C THR A 89 -11.84 -8.21 21.30
N PHE A 90 -10.98 -9.04 21.90
CA PHE A 90 -9.91 -8.60 22.78
C PHE A 90 -8.55 -8.74 22.08
N PHE A 91 -7.79 -7.66 22.00
CA PHE A 91 -6.40 -7.65 21.56
C PHE A 91 -5.49 -7.75 22.79
N LEU A 92 -4.95 -8.94 23.03
CA LEU A 92 -4.15 -9.22 24.21
C LEU A 92 -2.66 -9.01 23.92
N VAL A 93 -1.98 -8.23 24.75
CA VAL A 93 -0.51 -8.13 24.68
C VAL A 93 0.13 -9.31 25.41
N LYS A 94 1.32 -9.74 24.95
CA LYS A 94 2.00 -10.94 25.46
C LYS A 94 2.12 -10.97 26.98
N PHE A 95 2.64 -9.91 27.59
CA PHE A 95 2.90 -9.90 29.03
C PHE A 95 1.61 -9.94 29.86
N TRP A 96 0.48 -9.46 29.32
CA TRP A 96 -0.81 -9.54 29.98
C TRP A 96 -1.30 -10.99 29.99
N MET A 97 -1.13 -11.70 28.88
CA MET A 97 -1.45 -13.14 28.79
C MET A 97 -0.58 -13.98 29.72
N ASP A 98 0.74 -13.69 29.76
CA ASP A 98 1.68 -14.39 30.64
C ASP A 98 1.26 -14.26 32.12
N LYS A 99 0.75 -13.09 32.52
CA LYS A 99 0.29 -12.81 33.89
C LYS A 99 -1.11 -13.34 34.20
N ASN A 100 -1.97 -13.50 33.20
CA ASN A 100 -3.37 -13.86 33.38
C ASN A 100 -3.78 -15.07 32.50
N PRO A 101 -3.10 -16.22 32.61
CA PRO A 101 -3.28 -17.35 31.69
C PRO A 101 -4.67 -17.99 31.77
N ASP A 102 -5.36 -17.90 32.91
CA ASP A 102 -6.73 -18.42 33.04
C ASP A 102 -7.77 -17.50 32.38
N MET A 103 -7.50 -16.20 32.35
CA MET A 103 -8.43 -15.22 31.77
C MET A 103 -8.48 -15.31 30.25
N THR A 104 -7.40 -15.75 29.59
CA THR A 104 -7.36 -15.93 28.14
C THR A 104 -8.21 -17.10 27.63
N ARG A 105 -8.66 -17.98 28.54
CA ARG A 105 -9.44 -19.19 28.24
C ARG A 105 -10.94 -19.07 28.52
N ARG A 106 -11.39 -17.94 29.06
CA ARG A 106 -12.79 -17.67 29.41
C ARG A 106 -13.56 -17.11 28.22
#